data_AF-A2SRP2-F1
#
_entry.id   AF-A2SRP2-F1
#
_cell.length_a   1.000
_cell.length_b   1.000
_cell.length_c   1.000
_cell.angle_alpha   90.00
_cell.angle_beta   90.00
_cell.angle_gamma   90.00
#
_symmetry.space_group_name_H-M   'P 1'
#
loop_
_entity.id
_entity.type
_entity.pdbx_description
1 polymer ?
#
loop_
_entity_poly.entity_id
_entity_poly.type
_entity_poly.pdbx_seq_one_letter_code
_entity_poly.pdbx_strand_id
1 'polypeptide(L)'
;MGLFARGIHDDETFGLTSDIAFDRAVFYGIPPEKMDLNCEKGRLLYILKDNVTKINSSKNFSKSRHPLNDLKRNVLDIFANHLKENAYSNLPNPKNELYSYLIEGTVWLYFSNIVGRGIPYAEASTPLRSANEKDVIREETPEWEEYIKSDEYGAKDTLIRGYCYSLEYLIDQLSPNLLDTESLNYLHNIDNWNEINHIFDYLYKQIFINLDKIHENIWYISSFKNDKKLSKKSLSTIFDKSIKLPKKSLKEQLDQIFLWYEVGFLDASAGPFSGMIALRTLLTGAVTKQKEREISEPIQIRIFKHQCFAGYNYSYAILMEGYGFAMDYSGWIVFFDTDTDYSGTSGHYHQLIDNDIQRYKEYLNVVSFEVKKEKFEDYVMGIDAATQNGHSVTVIKRQDKEIERANQKVREIQNKLQRTQDVLHSARGLIMELLTYYDLSRNPDTSKNLDWNIAQNKHEIDVTYVRNDDTVIFGECKVSAKTTDLDGEMKNLVNKMKNWQPNVGNKMGHFFFFDELSETEVANYNKLKKKHSRGDVVIGEYDVLSEKIYWDQNWKSKARDKLDYILKYNDKKI
;
A
#
# COMPACT_ATOMS: atom_id res chain seq x y z
N MET A 1 -4.29 18.56 -5.49
CA MET A 1 -5.60 18.22 -4.88
C MET A 1 -5.52 18.04 -3.37
N GLY A 2 -4.58 17.25 -2.82
CA GLY A 2 -4.40 17.13 -1.35
C GLY A 2 -4.13 18.48 -0.65
N LEU A 3 -3.16 19.27 -1.12
CA LEU A 3 -2.91 20.62 -0.59
C LEU A 3 -4.10 21.57 -0.77
N PHE A 4 -4.84 21.40 -1.87
CA PHE A 4 -6.01 22.19 -2.18
C PHE A 4 -7.19 21.87 -1.24
N ALA A 5 -7.36 20.60 -0.88
CA ALA A 5 -8.33 20.15 0.12
C ALA A 5 -8.03 20.73 1.50
N ARG A 6 -6.75 20.81 1.87
CA ARG A 6 -6.30 21.42 3.13
C ARG A 6 -6.54 22.93 3.18
N GLY A 7 -6.22 23.64 2.08
CA GLY A 7 -6.51 25.08 1.97
C GLY A 7 -8.01 25.39 2.09
N ILE A 8 -8.88 24.58 1.48
CA ILE A 8 -10.34 24.71 1.65
C ILE A 8 -10.79 24.32 3.05
N HIS A 9 -10.18 23.30 3.67
CA HIS A 9 -10.53 22.86 5.02
C HIS A 9 -10.35 23.99 6.04
N ASP A 10 -9.22 24.68 6.01
CA ASP A 10 -8.90 25.77 6.96
C ASP A 10 -9.52 27.12 6.55
N ASP A 11 -10.14 27.21 5.36
CA ASP A 11 -10.77 28.43 4.88
C ASP A 11 -12.09 28.73 5.60
N GLU A 12 -12.13 29.89 6.26
CA GLU A 12 -13.36 30.52 6.72
C GLU A 12 -13.82 31.65 5.80
N THR A 13 -12.95 32.15 4.90
CA THR A 13 -13.17 33.34 4.07
C THR A 13 -14.42 33.21 3.19
N PHE A 14 -14.64 32.03 2.60
CA PHE A 14 -15.77 31.79 1.71
C PHE A 14 -17.03 31.34 2.45
N GLY A 15 -16.95 31.09 3.76
CA GLY A 15 -18.08 30.66 4.58
C GLY A 15 -18.69 29.32 4.15
N LEU A 16 -17.90 28.48 3.46
CA LEU A 16 -18.33 27.15 3.01
C LEU A 16 -18.55 26.22 4.20
N THR A 17 -19.65 25.47 4.18
CA THR A 17 -19.93 24.46 5.20
C THR A 17 -18.99 23.26 5.08
N SER A 18 -18.48 22.80 6.23
CA SER A 18 -17.86 21.48 6.43
C SER A 18 -18.77 20.59 7.29
N ASP A 19 -18.46 19.30 7.32
CA ASP A 19 -18.98 18.35 8.29
C ASP A 19 -17.85 17.43 8.77
N ILE A 20 -18.11 16.66 9.83
CA ILE A 20 -17.12 15.75 10.41
C ILE A 20 -16.60 14.73 9.39
N ALA A 21 -17.42 14.27 8.43
CA ALA A 21 -16.98 13.33 7.42
C ALA A 21 -15.97 13.95 6.47
N PHE A 22 -16.20 15.19 6.05
CA PHE A 22 -15.24 15.96 5.26
C PHE A 22 -13.94 16.21 6.02
N ASP A 23 -14.01 16.69 7.26
CA ASP A 23 -12.83 17.02 8.05
C ASP A 23 -11.95 15.78 8.27
N ARG A 24 -12.57 14.62 8.56
CA ARG A 24 -11.88 13.33 8.65
C ARG A 24 -11.31 12.88 7.31
N ALA A 25 -12.06 13.02 6.22
CA ALA A 25 -11.58 12.66 4.90
C ALA A 25 -10.33 13.46 4.49
N VAL A 26 -10.29 14.76 4.82
CA VAL A 26 -9.12 15.61 4.57
C VAL A 26 -7.95 15.18 5.45
N PHE A 27 -8.18 14.92 6.74
CA PHE A 27 -7.16 14.45 7.68
C PHE A 27 -6.47 13.16 7.20
N TYR A 28 -7.25 12.20 6.67
CA TYR A 28 -6.74 10.93 6.15
C TYR A 28 -6.27 11.00 4.68
N GLY A 29 -6.32 12.16 4.03
CA GLY A 29 -5.92 12.31 2.62
C GLY A 29 -6.80 11.52 1.65
N ILE A 30 -8.07 11.28 2.00
CA ILE A 30 -9.03 10.54 1.17
C ILE A 30 -9.24 11.32 -0.14
N PRO A 31 -9.25 10.66 -1.31
CA PRO A 31 -9.47 11.36 -2.56
C PRO A 31 -10.93 11.88 -2.65
N PRO A 32 -11.19 13.07 -3.24
CA PRO A 32 -12.53 13.70 -3.30
C PRO A 32 -13.66 12.83 -3.86
N GLU A 33 -13.33 11.91 -4.75
CA GLU A 33 -14.23 10.90 -5.34
C GLU A 33 -14.78 9.88 -4.35
N LYS A 34 -14.09 9.66 -3.22
CA LYS A 34 -14.53 8.79 -2.14
C LYS A 34 -15.19 9.57 -1.00
N MET A 35 -15.06 10.89 -0.97
CA MET A 35 -15.63 11.75 0.06
C MET A 35 -17.15 11.83 0.01
N ASP A 36 -17.76 12.18 1.14
CA ASP A 36 -19.15 12.62 1.15
C ASP A 36 -19.29 13.98 0.45
N LEU A 37 -20.43 14.18 -0.21
CA LEU A 37 -20.80 15.43 -0.86
C LEU A 37 -21.95 16.12 -0.11
N ASN A 38 -22.11 15.82 1.19
CA ASN A 38 -23.12 16.43 2.06
C ASN A 38 -22.81 17.88 2.43
N CYS A 39 -21.53 18.28 2.44
CA CYS A 39 -21.09 19.64 2.70
C CYS A 39 -20.60 20.37 1.43
N GLU A 40 -20.58 21.70 1.46
CA GLU A 40 -20.17 22.52 0.31
C GLU A 40 -18.67 22.35 -0.01
N LYS A 41 -17.82 22.20 1.02
CA LYS A 41 -16.38 21.97 0.82
C LYS A 41 -16.10 20.66 0.07
N GLY A 42 -16.77 19.56 0.45
CA GLY A 42 -16.68 18.27 -0.24
C GLY A 42 -17.13 18.35 -1.70
N ARG A 43 -18.26 19.02 -1.95
CA ARG A 43 -18.77 19.27 -3.32
C ARG A 43 -17.78 20.06 -4.17
N LEU A 44 -17.19 21.11 -3.61
CA LEU A 44 -16.22 21.95 -4.32
C LEU A 44 -14.99 21.13 -4.74
N LEU A 45 -14.44 20.31 -3.84
CA LEU A 45 -13.32 19.42 -4.17
C LEU A 45 -13.66 18.43 -5.27
N TYR A 46 -14.87 17.87 -5.23
CA TYR A 46 -15.33 16.96 -6.27
C TYR A 46 -15.46 17.64 -7.64
N ILE A 47 -16.02 18.86 -7.70
CA ILE A 47 -16.12 19.65 -8.93
C ILE A 47 -14.73 19.96 -9.51
N LEU A 48 -13.76 20.23 -8.65
CA LEU A 48 -12.41 20.58 -9.06
C LEU A 48 -11.60 19.40 -9.55
N LYS A 49 -11.88 18.20 -9.03
CA LYS A 49 -11.24 16.95 -9.45
C LYS A 49 -11.18 16.80 -10.96
N ASP A 50 -12.30 16.98 -11.66
CA ASP A 50 -12.37 16.72 -13.09
C ASP A 50 -11.46 17.66 -13.89
N ASN A 51 -11.43 18.93 -13.51
CA ASN A 51 -10.57 19.93 -14.14
C ASN A 51 -9.09 19.63 -13.85
N VAL A 52 -8.75 19.32 -12.60
CA VAL A 52 -7.38 18.97 -12.19
C VAL A 52 -6.90 17.69 -12.87
N THR A 53 -7.76 16.68 -12.99
CA THR A 53 -7.41 15.41 -13.66
C THR A 53 -7.13 15.62 -15.15
N LYS A 54 -7.91 16.47 -15.83
CA LYS A 54 -7.68 16.84 -17.23
C LYS A 54 -6.37 17.64 -17.41
N ILE A 55 -6.06 18.53 -16.47
CA ILE A 55 -4.81 19.28 -16.46
C ILE A 55 -3.64 18.30 -16.27
N ASN A 56 -3.68 17.44 -15.26
CA ASN A 56 -2.60 16.49 -14.95
C ASN A 56 -2.37 15.44 -16.03
N SER A 57 -3.42 15.04 -16.76
CA SER A 57 -3.30 14.11 -17.88
C SER A 57 -2.82 14.76 -19.19
N SER A 58 -2.65 16.08 -19.21
CA SER A 58 -2.15 16.80 -20.38
C SER A 58 -0.66 16.56 -20.56
N LYS A 59 -0.28 16.04 -21.74
CA LYS A 59 1.12 15.72 -22.06
C LYS A 59 2.03 16.95 -22.22
N ASN A 60 1.46 18.13 -22.38
CA ASN A 60 2.17 19.41 -22.50
C ASN A 60 1.22 20.60 -22.26
N PHE A 61 1.80 21.79 -22.09
CA PHE A 61 1.07 23.02 -21.81
C PHE A 61 0.04 23.41 -22.87
N SER A 62 0.39 23.25 -24.16
CA SER A 62 -0.54 23.52 -25.26
C SER A 62 -1.84 22.72 -25.13
N LYS A 63 -1.74 21.46 -24.67
CA LYS A 63 -2.88 20.58 -24.41
C LYS A 63 -3.58 20.85 -23.07
N SER A 64 -2.89 21.40 -22.07
CA SER A 64 -3.51 21.79 -20.79
C SER A 64 -4.28 23.11 -20.88
N ARG A 65 -4.04 23.93 -21.90
CA ARG A 65 -4.68 25.26 -22.08
C ARG A 65 -6.21 25.22 -22.05
N HIS A 66 -6.82 24.23 -22.72
CA HIS A 66 -8.29 24.10 -22.71
C HIS A 66 -8.81 23.68 -21.32
N PRO A 67 -8.29 22.62 -20.67
CA PRO A 67 -8.62 22.31 -19.28
C PRO A 67 -8.38 23.46 -18.28
N LEU A 68 -7.31 24.23 -18.45
CA LEU A 68 -7.00 25.41 -17.62
C LEU A 68 -8.02 26.52 -17.83
N ASN A 69 -8.40 26.81 -19.07
CA ASN A 69 -9.45 27.79 -19.36
C ASN A 69 -10.82 27.34 -18.83
N ASP A 70 -11.10 26.04 -18.86
CA ASP A 70 -12.30 25.49 -18.24
C ASP A 70 -12.27 25.66 -16.72
N LEU A 71 -11.15 25.36 -16.07
CA LEU A 71 -10.98 25.60 -14.63
C LEU A 71 -11.17 27.08 -14.28
N LYS A 72 -10.54 27.97 -15.06
CA LYS A 72 -10.65 29.43 -14.90
C LYS A 72 -12.10 29.87 -14.97
N ARG A 73 -12.78 29.60 -16.08
CA ARG A 73 -14.16 30.01 -16.33
C ARG A 73 -15.16 29.40 -15.34
N ASN A 74 -14.99 28.12 -15.00
CA ASN A 74 -15.98 27.39 -14.22
C ASN A 74 -15.81 27.54 -12.71
N VAL A 75 -14.65 28.01 -12.25
CA VAL A 75 -14.30 28.06 -10.83
C VAL A 75 -13.61 29.39 -10.50
N LEU A 76 -12.42 29.65 -11.05
CA LEU A 76 -11.59 30.75 -10.58
C LEU A 76 -12.19 32.12 -10.85
N ASP A 77 -12.82 32.34 -12.01
CA ASP A 77 -13.49 33.60 -12.33
C ASP A 77 -14.69 33.85 -11.40
N ILE A 78 -15.36 32.79 -10.93
CA ILE A 78 -16.47 32.90 -9.97
C ILE A 78 -15.92 33.34 -8.60
N PHE A 79 -14.82 32.75 -8.15
CA PHE A 79 -14.14 33.16 -6.93
C PHE A 79 -13.57 34.58 -7.03
N ALA A 80 -12.94 34.93 -8.15
CA ALA A 80 -12.41 36.26 -8.40
C ALA A 80 -13.53 37.31 -8.41
N ASN A 81 -14.66 37.04 -9.08
CA ASN A 81 -15.82 37.92 -9.06
C ASN A 81 -16.42 38.06 -7.66
N HIS A 82 -16.51 36.96 -6.90
CA HIS A 82 -16.97 37.01 -5.51
C HIS A 82 -16.05 37.87 -4.64
N LEU A 83 -14.74 37.67 -4.72
CA LEU A 83 -13.76 38.48 -3.99
C LEU A 83 -13.77 39.93 -4.44
N LYS A 84 -14.02 40.19 -5.72
CA LYS A 84 -14.18 41.53 -6.29
C LYS A 84 -15.41 42.24 -5.74
N GLU A 85 -16.57 41.56 -5.70
CA GLU A 85 -17.79 42.09 -5.10
C GLU A 85 -17.62 42.36 -3.59
N ASN A 86 -16.95 41.47 -2.86
CA ASN A 86 -16.69 41.61 -1.43
C ASN A 86 -15.64 42.70 -1.13
N ALA A 87 -14.51 42.71 -1.82
CA ALA A 87 -13.42 43.66 -1.59
C ALA A 87 -13.81 45.07 -1.99
N TYR A 88 -14.48 45.26 -3.13
CA TYR A 88 -14.87 46.60 -3.58
C TYR A 88 -15.91 47.29 -2.71
N SER A 89 -16.70 46.53 -1.95
CA SER A 89 -17.61 47.14 -0.98
C SER A 89 -16.88 47.92 0.13
N ASN A 90 -15.59 47.63 0.34
CA ASN A 90 -14.77 48.16 1.43
C ASN A 90 -13.56 49.01 0.97
N LEU A 91 -13.33 49.16 -0.34
CA LEU A 91 -12.18 49.91 -0.88
C LEU A 91 -12.55 51.37 -1.19
N PRO A 92 -11.70 52.35 -0.82
CA PRO A 92 -12.00 53.77 -1.04
C PRO A 92 -12.04 54.18 -2.52
N ASN A 93 -11.46 53.39 -3.45
CA ASN A 93 -11.57 53.66 -4.89
C ASN A 93 -11.57 52.37 -5.76
N PRO A 94 -12.73 51.74 -5.98
CA PRO A 94 -12.85 50.41 -6.61
C PRO A 94 -12.54 50.39 -8.13
N LYS A 95 -12.35 51.54 -8.77
CA LYS A 95 -12.09 51.62 -10.23
C LYS A 95 -10.61 51.52 -10.62
N ASN A 96 -9.69 51.39 -9.67
CA ASN A 96 -8.28 51.24 -9.99
C ASN A 96 -8.02 49.80 -10.53
N GLU A 97 -7.53 49.68 -11.76
CA GLU A 97 -7.15 48.40 -12.40
C GLU A 97 -6.20 47.59 -11.50
N LEU A 98 -5.35 48.29 -10.74
CA LEU A 98 -4.44 47.71 -9.75
C LEU A 98 -5.15 46.81 -8.72
N TYR A 99 -6.38 47.15 -8.30
CA TYR A 99 -7.15 46.33 -7.36
C TYR A 99 -7.70 45.06 -8.02
N SER A 100 -8.05 45.08 -9.31
CA SER A 100 -8.42 43.86 -10.03
C SER A 100 -7.22 42.91 -10.13
N TYR A 101 -6.02 43.43 -10.43
CA TYR A 101 -4.78 42.63 -10.43
C TYR A 101 -4.40 42.10 -9.04
N LEU A 102 -4.61 42.88 -7.97
CA LEU A 102 -4.41 42.41 -6.60
C LEU A 102 -5.41 41.31 -6.22
N ILE A 103 -6.70 41.45 -6.56
CA ILE A 103 -7.71 40.42 -6.28
C ILE A 103 -7.40 39.14 -7.05
N GLU A 104 -7.08 39.24 -8.35
CA GLU A 104 -6.70 38.08 -9.16
C GLU A 104 -5.40 37.43 -8.64
N GLY A 105 -4.39 38.24 -8.30
CA GLY A 105 -3.16 37.80 -7.66
C GLY A 105 -3.41 37.14 -6.31
N THR A 106 -4.27 37.69 -5.45
CA THR A 106 -4.65 37.10 -4.17
C THR A 106 -5.45 35.82 -4.34
N VAL A 107 -6.40 35.72 -5.29
CA VAL A 107 -7.08 34.45 -5.60
C VAL A 107 -6.03 33.41 -5.97
N TRP A 108 -5.11 33.75 -6.87
CA TRP A 108 -4.11 32.78 -7.31
C TRP A 108 -3.11 32.44 -6.22
N LEU A 109 -2.63 33.40 -5.46
CA LEU A 109 -1.78 33.20 -4.29
C LEU A 109 -2.50 32.42 -3.20
N TYR A 110 -3.80 32.60 -2.99
CA TYR A 110 -4.59 31.83 -2.03
C TYR A 110 -4.82 30.39 -2.48
N PHE A 111 -4.92 30.19 -3.81
CA PHE A 111 -5.08 28.88 -4.43
C PHE A 111 -3.72 28.16 -4.67
N SER A 112 -2.59 28.89 -4.65
CA SER A 112 -1.21 28.38 -4.85
C SER A 112 -0.33 28.40 -3.57
N ASN A 113 -0.68 29.19 -2.55
CA ASN A 113 -0.21 29.16 -1.16
C ASN A 113 -1.43 28.85 -0.28
N ILE A 114 -1.66 27.63 0.19
CA ILE A 114 -1.10 27.15 1.47
C ILE A 114 -0.99 28.27 2.51
N VAL A 115 -2.11 28.89 2.89
CA VAL A 115 -2.19 29.68 4.12
C VAL A 115 -2.55 28.74 5.27
N GLY A 116 -1.71 27.73 5.50
CA GLY A 116 -1.78 26.94 6.72
C GLY A 116 -1.27 25.49 6.70
N ARG A 117 -0.03 25.26 7.19
CA ARG A 117 0.47 24.01 7.84
C ARG A 117 0.91 22.86 6.91
N GLY A 118 1.64 23.16 5.84
CA GLY A 118 2.61 22.21 5.20
C GLY A 118 3.18 22.74 3.87
N ILE A 119 4.37 23.38 3.86
CA ILE A 119 4.66 24.48 2.90
C ILE A 119 6.13 24.63 2.41
N PRO A 120 6.41 25.41 1.31
CA PRO A 120 7.67 26.13 1.00
C PRO A 120 7.59 27.60 0.45
N TYR A 121 8.50 28.55 0.84
CA TYR A 121 8.41 30.02 1.21
C TYR A 121 7.12 30.87 1.04
N ALA A 122 6.11 30.31 0.42
CA ALA A 122 4.92 29.92 1.18
C ALA A 122 5.22 29.21 2.55
N GLU A 123 6.43 28.66 2.83
CA GLU A 123 7.06 28.18 4.10
C GLU A 123 7.02 29.21 5.21
N ALA A 124 7.19 30.50 4.91
CA ALA A 124 7.51 31.46 5.95
C ALA A 124 6.28 31.93 6.77
N SER A 125 5.07 31.54 6.36
CA SER A 125 3.83 31.67 7.14
C SER A 125 3.26 30.31 7.54
N THR A 126 4.15 29.36 7.85
CA THR A 126 3.81 28.08 8.50
C THR A 126 3.11 28.29 9.85
N PRO A 127 1.90 27.76 10.06
CA PRO A 127 1.30 27.62 11.38
C PRO A 127 1.92 26.49 12.20
N LEU A 128 3.06 25.89 11.82
CA LEU A 128 3.86 25.12 12.79
C LEU A 128 4.50 26.01 13.89
N ARG A 129 4.09 27.28 14.00
CA ARG A 129 3.82 27.86 15.33
C ARG A 129 2.69 27.10 16.02
N SER A 130 3.05 25.98 16.64
CA SER A 130 2.57 25.70 18.00
C SER A 130 2.95 26.91 18.87
N ALA A 131 2.11 27.26 19.85
CA ALA A 131 2.46 28.32 20.80
C ALA A 131 3.74 28.01 21.61
N ASN A 132 4.31 26.82 21.46
CA ASN A 132 5.54 26.37 22.12
C ASN A 132 6.63 25.95 21.11
N GLU A 133 7.83 26.52 21.27
CA GLU A 133 9.04 26.37 20.43
C GLU A 133 9.65 24.95 20.30
N LYS A 134 9.12 23.95 21.00
CA LYS A 134 9.77 22.63 21.13
C LYS A 134 9.35 21.59 20.07
N ASP A 135 8.31 21.87 19.29
CA ASP A 135 7.73 20.94 18.31
C ASP A 135 8.05 21.32 16.85
N VAL A 136 9.04 22.18 16.63
CA VAL A 136 9.46 22.62 15.30
C VAL A 136 10.37 21.55 14.71
N ILE A 137 9.93 20.86 13.65
CA ILE A 137 10.86 20.21 12.72
C ILE A 137 11.67 21.35 12.11
N ARG A 138 12.92 21.49 12.51
CA ARG A 138 13.77 22.59 12.05
C ARG A 138 14.28 22.26 10.66
N GLU A 139 14.48 23.28 9.83
CA GLU A 139 15.30 23.11 8.63
C GLU A 139 16.64 22.46 9.02
N GLU A 140 17.15 21.60 8.15
CA GLU A 140 18.40 20.85 8.35
C GLU A 140 18.37 19.74 9.41
N THR A 141 17.19 19.35 9.95
CA THR A 141 17.11 18.12 10.74
C THR A 141 16.94 16.86 9.86
N PRO A 142 17.39 15.69 10.33
CA PRO A 142 17.19 14.43 9.61
C PRO A 142 15.73 14.11 9.28
N GLU A 143 14.80 14.47 10.18
CA GLU A 143 13.35 14.25 10.00
C GLU A 143 12.78 15.13 8.88
N TRP A 144 13.33 16.35 8.69
CA TRP A 144 13.01 17.23 7.58
C TRP A 144 13.49 16.68 6.24
N GLU A 145 14.74 16.19 6.21
CA GLU A 145 15.28 15.56 5.02
C GLU A 145 14.53 14.29 4.64
N GLU A 146 14.14 13.48 5.62
CA GLU A 146 13.36 12.26 5.42
C GLU A 146 11.98 12.56 4.83
N TYR A 147 11.29 13.59 5.34
CA TYR A 147 9.99 14.03 4.82
C TYR A 147 10.06 14.52 3.36
N ILE A 148 11.02 15.39 3.03
CA ILE A 148 11.19 15.92 1.66
C ILE A 148 11.66 14.85 0.68
N LYS A 149 12.43 13.87 1.15
CA LYS A 149 12.93 12.75 0.33
C LYS A 149 11.92 11.60 0.25
N SER A 150 10.91 11.54 1.12
CA SER A 150 9.86 10.53 1.08
C SER A 150 9.03 10.71 -0.20
N ASP A 151 9.27 9.83 -1.16
CA ASP A 151 8.48 9.73 -2.40
C ASP A 151 7.09 9.09 -2.14
N GLU A 152 6.73 8.87 -0.88
CA GLU A 152 5.57 8.08 -0.43
C GLU A 152 4.21 8.57 -0.97
N TYR A 153 4.16 9.78 -1.54
CA TYR A 153 2.93 10.32 -2.12
C TYR A 153 3.03 10.76 -3.59
N GLY A 154 4.19 10.58 -4.28
CA GLY A 154 4.42 11.18 -5.61
C GLY A 154 4.19 12.70 -5.66
N ALA A 155 4.18 13.32 -4.47
CA ALA A 155 3.72 14.67 -4.23
C ALA A 155 4.79 15.68 -4.62
N LYS A 156 6.08 15.38 -4.42
CA LYS A 156 7.17 16.32 -4.72
C LYS A 156 7.14 16.79 -6.17
N ASP A 157 7.17 15.87 -7.14
CA ASP A 157 7.18 16.21 -8.56
C ASP A 157 5.85 16.87 -9.01
N THR A 158 4.72 16.36 -8.52
CA THR A 158 3.40 16.93 -8.86
C THR A 158 3.19 18.34 -8.29
N LEU A 159 3.69 18.60 -7.08
CA LEU A 159 3.53 19.87 -6.38
C LEU A 159 4.44 20.94 -6.94
N ILE A 160 5.71 20.62 -7.16
CA ILE A 160 6.69 21.51 -7.79
C ILE A 160 6.17 21.93 -9.17
N ARG A 161 5.76 20.98 -10.02
CA ARG A 161 5.18 21.28 -11.34
C ARG A 161 3.91 22.12 -11.24
N GLY A 162 3.00 21.79 -10.32
CA GLY A 162 1.77 22.56 -10.11
C GLY A 162 2.05 24.01 -9.72
N TYR A 163 3.08 24.24 -8.90
CA TYR A 163 3.53 25.57 -8.52
C TYR A 163 4.16 26.33 -9.69
N CYS A 164 5.00 25.66 -10.49
CA CYS A 164 5.59 26.23 -11.71
C CYS A 164 4.52 26.68 -12.72
N TYR A 165 3.47 25.87 -12.94
CA TYR A 165 2.33 26.29 -13.78
C TYR A 165 1.57 27.50 -13.20
N SER A 166 1.46 27.58 -11.88
CA SER A 166 0.78 28.71 -11.21
C SER A 166 1.59 30.00 -11.36
N LEU A 167 2.91 29.92 -11.21
CA LEU A 167 3.84 31.03 -11.44
C LEU A 167 3.84 31.49 -12.90
N GLU A 168 3.92 30.56 -13.85
CA GLU A 168 3.85 30.87 -15.29
C GLU A 168 2.59 31.68 -15.60
N TYR A 169 1.44 31.19 -15.14
CA TYR A 169 0.16 31.85 -15.37
C TYR A 169 0.13 33.25 -14.74
N LEU A 170 0.57 33.39 -13.48
CA LEU A 170 0.61 34.68 -12.79
C LEU A 170 1.48 35.68 -13.55
N ILE A 171 2.66 35.26 -14.01
CA ILE A 171 3.57 36.10 -14.78
C ILE A 171 2.95 36.50 -16.12
N ASP A 172 2.30 35.57 -16.83
CA ASP A 172 1.62 35.86 -18.10
C ASP A 172 0.45 36.86 -17.92
N GLN A 173 -0.29 36.81 -16.81
CA GLN A 173 -1.36 37.78 -16.54
C GLN A 173 -0.82 39.17 -16.15
N LEU A 174 0.25 39.22 -15.37
CA LEU A 174 0.84 40.49 -14.92
C LEU A 174 1.68 41.16 -16.01
N SER A 175 2.34 40.37 -16.86
CA SER A 175 3.20 40.83 -17.94
C SER A 175 3.18 39.84 -19.11
N PRO A 176 2.18 39.94 -20.01
CA PRO A 176 2.07 39.05 -21.16
C PRO A 176 3.33 39.08 -22.02
N ASN A 177 3.81 37.90 -22.43
CA ASN A 177 5.05 37.69 -23.20
C ASN A 177 6.36 37.96 -22.44
N LEU A 178 6.35 38.11 -21.10
CA LEU A 178 7.59 38.25 -20.33
C LEU A 178 8.46 36.97 -20.35
N LEU A 179 7.81 35.80 -20.35
CA LEU A 179 8.49 34.51 -20.36
C LEU A 179 8.70 34.05 -21.82
N ASP A 180 9.95 34.00 -22.24
CA ASP A 180 10.32 33.33 -23.49
C ASP A 180 10.38 31.80 -23.31
N THR A 181 10.60 31.09 -24.41
CA THR A 181 10.64 29.62 -24.39
C THR A 181 11.73 29.07 -23.46
N GLU A 182 12.85 29.78 -23.33
CA GLU A 182 13.96 29.38 -22.46
C GLU A 182 13.59 29.54 -20.99
N SER A 183 12.96 30.66 -20.62
CA SER A 183 12.47 30.95 -19.27
C SER A 183 11.34 29.98 -18.85
N LEU A 184 10.44 29.64 -19.77
CA LEU A 184 9.42 28.61 -19.54
C LEU A 184 10.02 27.24 -19.31
N ASN A 185 11.00 26.85 -20.14
CA ASN A 185 11.70 25.58 -19.96
C ASN A 185 12.46 25.56 -18.64
N TYR A 186 13.09 26.65 -18.23
CA TYR A 186 13.76 26.74 -16.93
C TYR A 186 12.75 26.55 -15.80
N LEU A 187 11.67 27.33 -15.77
CA LEU A 187 10.63 27.25 -14.74
C LEU A 187 10.04 25.83 -14.59
N HIS A 188 9.76 25.14 -15.69
CA HIS A 188 9.14 23.80 -15.67
C HIS A 188 10.10 22.64 -15.42
N ASN A 189 11.42 22.88 -15.47
CA ASN A 189 12.44 21.88 -15.16
C ASN A 189 13.01 22.00 -13.75
N ILE A 190 12.51 22.94 -12.93
CA ILE A 190 12.88 23.02 -11.52
C ILE A 190 12.41 21.77 -10.81
N ASP A 191 13.31 21.09 -10.10
CA ASP A 191 13.04 19.88 -9.32
C ASP A 191 13.26 20.07 -7.80
N ASN A 192 13.60 21.31 -7.40
CA ASN A 192 13.91 21.71 -6.04
C ASN A 192 13.11 22.95 -5.61
N TRP A 193 12.53 22.90 -4.41
CA TRP A 193 11.75 23.97 -3.81
C TRP A 193 12.55 25.27 -3.58
N ASN A 194 13.84 25.19 -3.30
CA ASN A 194 14.66 26.38 -3.05
C ASN A 194 14.73 27.31 -4.27
N GLU A 195 14.80 26.74 -5.47
CA GLU A 195 14.84 27.52 -6.71
C GLU A 195 13.49 28.18 -7.00
N ILE A 196 12.38 27.47 -6.77
CA ILE A 196 11.03 28.03 -6.81
C ILE A 196 10.90 29.21 -5.84
N ASN A 197 11.38 29.04 -4.60
CA ASN A 197 11.31 30.07 -3.56
C ASN A 197 12.07 31.33 -3.97
N HIS A 198 13.25 31.19 -4.58
CA HIS A 198 14.00 32.33 -5.10
C HIS A 198 13.24 33.11 -6.19
N ILE A 199 12.59 32.40 -7.11
CA ILE A 199 11.77 33.03 -8.15
C ILE A 199 10.58 33.75 -7.53
N PHE A 200 9.88 33.10 -6.59
CA PHE A 200 8.75 33.71 -5.88
C PHE A 200 9.16 34.95 -5.09
N ASP A 201 10.23 34.88 -4.29
CA ASP A 201 10.73 36.01 -3.49
C ASP A 201 11.14 37.19 -4.38
N TYR A 202 11.73 36.92 -5.54
CA TYR A 202 12.03 37.94 -6.54
C TYR A 202 10.75 38.62 -7.03
N LEU A 203 9.76 37.85 -7.48
CA LEU A 203 8.46 38.40 -7.92
C LEU A 203 7.77 39.17 -6.80
N TYR A 204 7.82 38.67 -5.57
CA TYR A 204 7.25 39.30 -4.40
C TYR A 204 7.89 40.65 -4.09
N LYS A 205 9.22 40.74 -4.14
CA LYS A 205 9.95 41.99 -3.93
C LYS A 205 9.68 43.01 -5.04
N GLN A 206 9.60 42.57 -6.29
CA GLN A 206 9.43 43.47 -7.43
C GLN A 206 8.00 43.98 -7.56
N ILE A 207 7.01 43.11 -7.34
CA ILE A 207 5.61 43.40 -7.60
C ILE A 207 4.92 43.75 -6.29
N PHE A 208 4.89 42.83 -5.34
CA PHE A 208 4.02 42.94 -4.16
C PHE A 208 4.51 43.93 -3.10
N ILE A 209 5.80 43.96 -2.77
CA ILE A 209 6.35 44.93 -1.80
C ILE A 209 6.18 46.38 -2.28
N ASN A 210 6.31 46.61 -3.59
CA ASN A 210 6.14 47.94 -4.16
C ASN A 210 4.67 48.39 -4.12
N LEU A 211 3.72 47.45 -4.25
CA LEU A 211 2.28 47.73 -4.09
C LEU A 211 1.91 48.03 -2.64
N ASP A 212 2.53 47.34 -1.67
CA ASP A 212 2.27 47.57 -0.24
C ASP A 212 2.68 48.94 0.25
N LYS A 213 3.78 49.46 -0.29
CA LYS A 213 4.26 50.81 -0.01
C LYS A 213 3.33 51.89 -0.53
N ILE A 214 2.54 51.61 -1.57
CA ILE A 214 1.62 52.58 -2.19
C ILE A 214 0.30 52.67 -1.40
N HIS A 215 -0.09 51.64 -0.66
CA HIS A 215 -1.44 51.53 -0.11
C HIS A 215 -1.54 51.12 1.38
N GLU A 216 -0.50 51.35 2.18
CA GLU A 216 -0.51 51.13 3.64
C GLU A 216 -0.98 49.71 4.07
N ASN A 217 -0.19 48.68 3.73
CA ASN A 217 -0.36 47.30 4.23
C ASN A 217 -1.67 46.59 3.83
N ILE A 218 -1.94 46.51 2.52
CA ILE A 218 -3.07 45.75 1.94
C ILE A 218 -3.07 44.26 2.31
N TRP A 219 -1.95 43.62 2.62
CA TRP A 219 -1.97 42.17 2.93
C TRP A 219 -2.69 41.81 4.23
N TYR A 220 -2.94 42.80 5.09
CA TYR A 220 -3.85 42.69 6.22
C TYR A 220 -5.24 43.25 5.89
N ILE A 221 -5.76 42.98 4.69
CA ILE A 221 -7.21 43.02 4.43
C ILE A 221 -7.85 41.96 5.34
N SER A 222 -8.07 42.38 6.58
CA SER A 222 -9.13 41.94 7.49
C SER A 222 -10.53 42.25 6.92
N SER A 223 -10.61 42.73 5.68
CA SER A 223 -11.77 43.35 5.05
C SER A 223 -12.62 42.41 4.20
N PHE A 224 -12.32 41.11 4.15
CA PHE A 224 -13.32 40.13 3.74
C PHE A 224 -14.26 39.88 4.92
N LYS A 225 -15.23 40.78 5.10
CA LYS A 225 -16.38 40.43 5.93
C LYS A 225 -17.01 39.20 5.30
N ASN A 226 -17.09 38.13 6.08
CA ASN A 226 -17.72 36.87 5.68
C ASN A 226 -19.24 37.10 5.51
N ASP A 227 -19.64 37.76 4.41
CA ASP A 227 -21.04 37.91 4.04
C ASP A 227 -21.52 36.59 3.47
N LYS A 228 -21.96 35.70 4.38
CA LYS A 228 -22.49 34.38 4.05
C LYS A 228 -23.61 34.43 3.00
N LYS A 229 -24.39 35.53 2.91
CA LYS A 229 -25.44 35.66 1.90
C LYS A 229 -24.85 35.95 0.53
N LEU A 230 -23.83 36.81 0.45
CA LEU A 230 -23.13 37.09 -0.80
C LEU A 230 -22.35 35.85 -1.27
N SER A 231 -21.64 35.16 -0.38
CA SER A 231 -20.91 33.92 -0.70
C SER A 231 -21.85 32.85 -1.25
N LYS A 232 -22.99 32.64 -0.59
CA LYS A 232 -23.99 31.68 -1.06
C LYS A 232 -24.55 32.05 -2.44
N LYS A 233 -24.74 33.34 -2.73
CA LYS A 233 -25.23 33.81 -4.04
C LYS A 233 -24.17 33.66 -5.15
N SER A 234 -22.93 34.07 -4.92
CA SER A 234 -21.88 34.02 -5.94
C SER A 234 -21.46 32.57 -6.22
N LEU A 235 -21.37 31.73 -5.17
CA LEU A 235 -20.92 30.34 -5.27
C LEU A 235 -22.03 29.34 -5.61
N SER A 236 -23.33 29.70 -5.52
CA SER A 236 -24.41 28.79 -5.94
C SER A 236 -24.25 28.36 -7.39
N THR A 237 -23.73 29.22 -8.27
CA THR A 237 -23.41 28.88 -9.66
C THR A 237 -22.46 27.67 -9.82
N ILE A 238 -21.59 27.44 -8.83
CA ILE A 238 -20.71 26.27 -8.77
C ILE A 238 -21.49 25.04 -8.27
N PHE A 239 -22.27 25.21 -7.20
CA PHE A 239 -22.96 24.13 -6.50
C PHE A 239 -24.28 23.68 -7.14
N ASP A 240 -24.92 24.53 -7.94
CA ASP A 240 -26.17 24.26 -8.66
C ASP A 240 -25.94 23.36 -9.89
N LYS A 241 -24.68 23.13 -10.28
CA LYS A 241 -24.33 22.14 -11.29
C LYS A 241 -24.76 20.76 -10.78
N SER A 242 -25.57 20.05 -11.56
CA SER A 242 -26.00 18.70 -11.20
C SER A 242 -24.79 17.76 -11.13
N ILE A 243 -24.32 17.48 -9.91
CA ILE A 243 -23.23 16.53 -9.69
C ILE A 243 -23.81 15.13 -9.68
N LYS A 244 -23.34 14.28 -10.59
CA LYS A 244 -23.63 12.85 -10.50
C LYS A 244 -22.84 12.28 -9.33
N LEU A 245 -23.54 11.89 -8.27
CA LEU A 245 -22.92 11.24 -7.12
C LEU A 245 -22.13 10.01 -7.58
N PRO A 246 -20.86 9.86 -7.16
CA PRO A 246 -20.08 8.68 -7.51
C PRO A 246 -20.77 7.44 -6.96
N LYS A 247 -20.78 6.36 -7.76
CA LYS A 247 -21.23 5.05 -7.26
C LYS A 247 -20.15 4.52 -6.33
N LYS A 248 -20.46 4.43 -5.04
CA LYS A 248 -19.58 3.87 -4.02
C LYS A 248 -19.82 2.38 -3.86
N SER A 249 -18.75 1.60 -3.78
CA SER A 249 -18.81 0.21 -3.32
C SER A 249 -19.34 0.13 -1.89
N LEU A 250 -19.82 -1.03 -1.46
CA LEU A 250 -20.29 -1.21 -0.07
C LEU A 250 -19.17 -0.90 0.93
N LYS A 251 -17.94 -1.33 0.64
CA LYS A 251 -16.77 -1.02 1.47
C LYS A 251 -16.57 0.49 1.61
N GLU A 252 -16.55 1.23 0.50
CA GLU A 252 -16.38 2.69 0.55
C GLU A 252 -17.52 3.40 1.30
N GLN A 253 -18.75 2.87 1.22
CA GLN A 253 -19.86 3.39 2.02
C GLN A 253 -19.65 3.13 3.51
N LEU A 254 -19.18 1.94 3.89
CA LEU A 254 -18.89 1.60 5.28
C LEU A 254 -17.68 2.38 5.80
N ASP A 255 -16.58 2.50 5.05
CA ASP A 255 -15.41 3.31 5.39
C ASP A 255 -15.85 4.75 5.70
N GLN A 256 -16.73 5.32 4.87
CA GLN A 256 -17.29 6.66 5.07
C GLN A 256 -18.20 6.74 6.30
N ILE A 257 -19.08 5.75 6.53
CA ILE A 257 -19.94 5.69 7.72
C ILE A 257 -19.10 5.66 9.01
N PHE A 258 -17.98 4.96 8.97
CA PHE A 258 -16.98 4.88 10.02
C PHE A 258 -15.94 6.02 9.97
N LEU A 259 -16.13 7.02 9.11
CA LEU A 259 -15.24 8.19 8.99
C LEU A 259 -13.75 7.81 8.85
N TRP A 260 -13.47 6.68 8.20
CA TRP A 260 -12.15 6.08 7.98
C TRP A 260 -11.34 5.76 9.26
N TYR A 261 -11.99 5.76 10.43
CA TYR A 261 -11.38 5.30 11.67
C TYR A 261 -11.23 3.78 11.69
N GLU A 262 -10.27 3.32 12.51
CA GLU A 262 -10.17 1.92 12.85
C GLU A 262 -11.44 1.42 13.54
N VAL A 263 -11.77 0.16 13.29
CA VAL A 263 -12.98 -0.48 13.80
C VAL A 263 -12.58 -1.67 14.67
N GLY A 264 -12.85 -1.56 15.97
CA GLY A 264 -12.81 -2.66 16.92
C GLY A 264 -14.11 -3.46 16.90
N PHE A 265 -13.98 -4.79 16.94
CA PHE A 265 -15.11 -5.70 16.87
C PHE A 265 -15.37 -6.37 18.22
N LEU A 266 -16.57 -6.17 18.78
CA LEU A 266 -17.08 -6.91 19.93
C LEU A 266 -18.22 -7.84 19.49
N ASP A 267 -17.95 -9.14 19.55
CA ASP A 267 -18.97 -10.14 19.27
C ASP A 267 -19.89 -10.36 20.46
N ALA A 268 -21.13 -9.87 20.34
CA ALA A 268 -22.15 -10.13 21.34
C ALA A 268 -22.83 -11.51 21.16
N SER A 269 -22.62 -12.18 20.03
CA SER A 269 -23.35 -13.41 19.68
C SER A 269 -22.77 -14.69 20.29
N ALA A 270 -21.54 -14.65 20.83
CA ALA A 270 -20.75 -15.86 21.10
C ALA A 270 -20.36 -16.13 22.58
N GLY A 271 -20.97 -15.46 23.57
CA GLY A 271 -20.60 -15.67 24.99
C GLY A 271 -21.62 -15.20 26.05
N PRO A 272 -21.31 -15.31 27.35
CA PRO A 272 -22.16 -14.81 28.45
C PRO A 272 -22.21 -13.27 28.52
N PHE A 273 -21.44 -12.59 27.68
CA PHE A 273 -21.34 -11.14 27.59
C PHE A 273 -22.54 -10.59 26.79
N SER A 274 -23.39 -9.81 27.44
CA SER A 274 -24.48 -9.11 26.75
C SER A 274 -23.94 -7.83 26.10
N GLY A 275 -23.78 -7.85 24.77
CA GLY A 275 -23.36 -6.68 24.00
C GLY A 275 -24.28 -5.47 24.20
N MET A 276 -25.58 -5.71 24.40
CA MET A 276 -26.54 -4.65 24.74
C MET A 276 -26.21 -3.96 26.07
N ILE A 277 -25.93 -4.71 27.14
CA ILE A 277 -25.60 -4.11 28.45
C ILE A 277 -24.33 -3.26 28.31
N ALA A 278 -23.32 -3.78 27.63
CA ALA A 278 -22.07 -3.05 27.40
C ALA A 278 -22.27 -1.78 26.55
N LEU A 279 -23.06 -1.85 25.47
CA LEU A 279 -23.42 -0.70 24.65
C LEU A 279 -24.10 0.38 25.49
N ARG A 280 -25.11 0.02 26.30
CA ARG A 280 -25.84 0.97 27.15
C ARG A 280 -24.92 1.61 28.20
N THR A 281 -24.04 0.82 28.81
CA THR A 281 -23.05 1.34 29.78
C THR A 281 -22.08 2.31 29.11
N LEU A 282 -21.55 1.98 27.93
CA LEU A 282 -20.65 2.87 27.19
C LEU A 282 -21.38 4.15 26.75
N LEU A 283 -22.58 4.03 26.18
CA LEU A 283 -23.37 5.17 25.75
C LEU A 283 -23.64 6.13 26.91
N THR A 284 -24.14 5.61 28.03
CA THR A 284 -24.43 6.40 29.22
C THR A 284 -23.16 7.05 29.78
N GLY A 285 -22.06 6.30 29.84
CA GLY A 285 -20.77 6.81 30.33
C GLY A 285 -20.19 7.89 29.43
N ALA A 286 -20.29 7.72 28.11
CA ALA A 286 -19.84 8.70 27.12
C ALA A 286 -20.62 10.01 27.26
N VAL A 287 -21.96 9.94 27.29
CA VAL A 287 -22.81 11.12 27.48
C VAL A 287 -22.54 11.81 28.81
N THR A 288 -22.31 11.04 29.88
CA THR A 288 -21.99 11.60 31.20
C THR A 288 -20.67 12.38 31.17
N LYS A 289 -19.62 11.78 30.60
CA LYS A 289 -18.32 12.46 30.47
C LYS A 289 -18.38 13.69 29.58
N GLN A 290 -19.16 13.64 28.49
CA GLN A 290 -19.36 14.78 27.61
C GLN A 290 -19.99 15.96 28.37
N LYS A 291 -21.02 15.68 29.17
CA LYS A 291 -21.65 16.70 30.04
C LYS A 291 -20.68 17.26 31.08
N GLU A 292 -19.91 16.40 31.74
CA GLU A 292 -18.93 16.82 32.76
C GLU A 292 -17.83 17.71 32.20
N ARG A 293 -17.45 17.52 30.93
CA ARG A 293 -16.38 18.26 30.26
C ARG A 293 -16.87 19.41 29.40
N GLU A 294 -18.18 19.66 29.36
CA GLU A 294 -18.82 20.70 28.53
C GLU A 294 -18.42 20.60 27.04
N ILE A 295 -18.23 19.37 26.54
CA ILE A 295 -17.87 19.13 25.14
C ILE A 295 -19.10 19.32 24.27
N SER A 296 -19.00 20.21 23.28
CA SER A 296 -20.12 20.59 22.42
C SER A 296 -20.41 19.58 21.29
N GLU A 297 -19.40 18.81 20.91
CA GLU A 297 -19.42 17.87 19.80
C GLU A 297 -20.25 16.62 20.16
N PRO A 298 -21.27 16.26 19.37
CA PRO A 298 -22.13 15.13 19.69
C PRO A 298 -21.40 13.79 19.51
N ILE A 299 -21.68 12.85 20.41
CA ILE A 299 -21.16 11.49 20.35
C ILE A 299 -21.70 10.80 19.10
N GLN A 300 -20.81 10.19 18.34
CA GLN A 300 -21.17 9.54 17.08
C GLN A 300 -21.66 8.12 17.33
N ILE A 301 -22.88 7.81 16.86
CA ILE A 301 -23.48 6.48 16.89
C ILE A 301 -23.88 6.06 15.48
N ARG A 302 -23.64 4.79 15.14
CA ARG A 302 -24.13 4.16 13.92
C ARG A 302 -25.03 2.98 14.25
N ILE A 303 -26.15 2.87 13.54
CA ILE A 303 -27.10 1.77 13.66
C ILE A 303 -27.14 1.02 12.34
N PHE A 304 -26.70 -0.23 12.35
CA PHE A 304 -26.72 -1.09 11.18
C PHE A 304 -27.93 -2.02 11.25
N LYS A 305 -28.83 -1.89 10.27
CA LYS A 305 -30.04 -2.70 10.15
C LYS A 305 -29.77 -3.86 9.21
N HIS A 306 -30.00 -5.08 9.69
CA HIS A 306 -29.82 -6.32 8.95
C HIS A 306 -31.17 -6.98 8.70
N GLN A 307 -31.66 -6.90 7.46
CA GLN A 307 -32.94 -7.50 7.10
C GLN A 307 -32.96 -9.00 7.40
N CYS A 308 -33.97 -9.45 8.12
CA CYS A 308 -34.27 -10.86 8.36
C CYS A 308 -35.73 -11.18 8.01
N PHE A 309 -36.15 -12.44 8.20
CA PHE A 309 -37.50 -12.88 7.83
C PHE A 309 -38.61 -12.20 8.63
N ALA A 310 -38.36 -11.89 9.91
CA ALA A 310 -39.37 -11.39 10.85
C ALA A 310 -39.28 -9.88 11.12
N GLY A 311 -38.28 -9.19 10.55
CA GLY A 311 -37.98 -7.79 10.85
C GLY A 311 -36.51 -7.47 10.56
N TYR A 312 -35.87 -6.75 11.46
CA TYR A 312 -34.44 -6.45 11.41
C TYR A 312 -33.72 -6.97 12.65
N ASN A 313 -32.49 -7.44 12.43
CA ASN A 313 -31.48 -7.51 13.48
C ASN A 313 -30.65 -6.23 13.44
N TYR A 314 -30.15 -5.80 14.59
CA TYR A 314 -29.43 -4.56 14.73
C TYR A 314 -28.01 -4.80 15.23
N SER A 315 -27.05 -4.10 14.63
CA SER A 315 -25.72 -3.88 15.19
C SER A 315 -25.54 -2.40 15.46
N TYR A 316 -24.77 -2.05 16.47
CA TYR A 316 -24.53 -0.65 16.84
C TYR A 316 -23.04 -0.38 16.84
N ALA A 317 -22.65 0.83 16.51
CA ALA A 317 -21.28 1.29 16.70
C ALA A 317 -21.26 2.62 17.43
N ILE A 318 -20.32 2.77 18.36
CA ILE A 318 -20.04 4.02 19.06
C ILE A 318 -18.59 4.43 18.78
N LEU A 319 -18.38 5.70 18.43
CA LEU A 319 -17.04 6.24 18.28
C LEU A 319 -16.48 6.55 19.67
N MET A 320 -15.36 5.93 20.01
CA MET A 320 -14.63 6.25 21.23
C MET A 320 -13.56 7.26 20.87
N GLU A 321 -13.72 8.48 21.37
CA GLU A 321 -12.78 9.56 21.09
C GLU A 321 -11.54 9.48 21.98
N GLY A 322 -10.37 9.47 21.36
CA GLY A 322 -9.07 9.36 21.99
C GLY A 322 -8.13 10.46 21.50
N TYR A 323 -8.24 11.65 22.07
CA TYR A 323 -7.41 12.79 21.67
C TYR A 323 -6.01 12.71 22.29
N GLY A 324 -4.98 12.66 21.44
CA GLY A 324 -3.58 12.92 21.79
C GLY A 324 -3.10 14.26 21.21
N PHE A 325 -1.90 14.69 21.60
CA PHE A 325 -1.33 15.99 21.23
C PHE A 325 -1.10 16.16 19.71
N ALA A 326 -0.80 15.08 18.99
CA ALA A 326 -0.56 15.07 17.54
C ALA A 326 -1.13 13.83 16.83
N MET A 327 -1.88 13.00 17.56
CA MET A 327 -2.40 11.72 17.07
C MET A 327 -3.83 11.58 17.53
N ASP A 328 -4.67 11.13 16.61
CA ASP A 328 -6.04 10.78 16.90
C ASP A 328 -6.13 9.26 17.08
N TYR A 329 -6.30 8.84 18.32
CA TYR A 329 -6.46 7.44 18.71
C TYR A 329 -7.93 7.03 18.77
N SER A 330 -8.84 7.84 18.22
CA SER A 330 -10.24 7.51 18.21
C SER A 330 -10.51 6.31 17.31
N GLY A 331 -11.50 5.52 17.69
CA GLY A 331 -11.85 4.29 16.97
C GLY A 331 -13.28 3.88 17.26
N TRP A 332 -13.85 3.13 16.33
CA TRP A 332 -15.21 2.61 16.50
C TRP A 332 -15.19 1.33 17.30
N ILE A 333 -16.14 1.19 18.21
CA ILE A 333 -16.47 -0.09 18.82
C ILE A 333 -17.80 -0.55 18.21
N VAL A 334 -17.75 -1.67 17.47
CA VAL A 334 -18.94 -2.31 16.90
C VAL A 334 -19.44 -3.39 17.85
N PHE A 335 -20.68 -3.23 18.27
CA PHE A 335 -21.49 -4.24 18.95
C PHE A 335 -22.32 -4.96 17.90
N PHE A 336 -21.85 -6.13 17.47
CA PHE A 336 -22.46 -6.87 16.38
C PHE A 336 -23.64 -7.73 16.85
N ASP A 337 -24.75 -7.67 16.11
CA ASP A 337 -25.96 -8.50 16.28
C ASP A 337 -26.50 -8.49 17.72
N THR A 338 -26.80 -7.31 18.25
CA THR A 338 -27.17 -7.12 19.66
C THR A 338 -28.64 -7.36 19.97
N ASP A 339 -29.54 -6.93 19.09
CA ASP A 339 -30.99 -6.94 19.30
C ASP A 339 -31.77 -7.00 17.99
N THR A 340 -33.09 -7.06 18.13
CA THR A 340 -34.03 -7.27 17.02
C THR A 340 -35.29 -6.45 17.27
N ASP A 341 -36.00 -6.01 16.23
CA ASP A 341 -37.27 -5.27 16.38
C ASP A 341 -38.52 -6.16 16.47
N TYR A 342 -38.35 -7.48 16.41
CA TYR A 342 -39.43 -8.45 16.56
C TYR A 342 -39.50 -9.08 17.97
N SER A 343 -40.58 -9.81 18.23
CA SER A 343 -40.96 -10.33 19.55
C SER A 343 -39.87 -11.13 20.27
N GLY A 344 -39.84 -11.04 21.60
CA GLY A 344 -38.94 -11.79 22.48
C GLY A 344 -38.06 -10.88 23.33
N THR A 345 -37.09 -11.47 24.03
CA THR A 345 -36.13 -10.74 24.88
C THR A 345 -35.31 -9.73 24.06
N SER A 346 -34.91 -10.09 22.84
CA SER A 346 -34.19 -9.19 21.93
C SER A 346 -35.03 -7.99 21.49
N GLY A 347 -36.34 -8.17 21.31
CA GLY A 347 -37.30 -7.08 21.09
C GLY A 347 -37.36 -6.07 22.24
N HIS A 348 -37.35 -6.56 23.48
CA HIS A 348 -37.28 -5.69 24.65
C HIS A 348 -35.95 -4.92 24.73
N TYR A 349 -34.84 -5.56 24.37
CA TYR A 349 -33.52 -4.92 24.33
C TYR A 349 -33.43 -3.80 23.30
N HIS A 350 -34.02 -4.00 22.11
CA HIS A 350 -34.14 -2.96 21.10
C HIS A 350 -34.86 -1.72 21.66
N GLN A 351 -36.00 -1.91 22.32
CA GLN A 351 -36.75 -0.81 22.96
C GLN A 351 -35.94 -0.08 24.04
N LEU A 352 -35.12 -0.78 24.81
CA LEU A 352 -34.28 -0.15 25.83
C LEU A 352 -33.20 0.73 25.21
N ILE A 353 -32.54 0.27 24.15
CA ILE A 353 -31.52 1.06 23.44
C ILE A 353 -32.16 2.27 22.76
N ASP A 354 -33.30 2.08 22.08
CA ASP A 354 -34.05 3.17 21.47
C ASP A 354 -34.45 4.24 22.49
N ASN A 355 -34.92 3.82 23.67
CA ASN A 355 -35.26 4.75 24.75
C ASN A 355 -34.03 5.55 25.23
N ASP A 356 -32.86 4.91 25.35
CA ASP A 356 -31.62 5.61 25.73
C ASP A 356 -31.17 6.58 24.64
N ILE A 357 -31.25 6.19 23.36
CA ILE A 357 -30.93 7.06 22.22
C ILE A 357 -31.88 8.27 22.20
N GLN A 358 -33.18 8.07 22.37
CA GLN A 358 -34.16 9.15 22.41
C GLN A 358 -33.93 10.07 23.63
N ARG A 359 -33.61 9.50 24.79
CA ARG A 359 -33.29 10.24 26.01
C ARG A 359 -32.08 11.15 25.83
N TYR A 360 -31.10 10.72 25.04
CA TYR A 360 -29.83 11.45 24.84
C TYR A 360 -29.73 12.15 23.48
N LYS A 361 -30.80 12.24 22.69
CA LYS A 361 -30.78 12.73 21.30
C LYS A 361 -30.03 14.04 21.05
N GLU A 362 -29.99 14.96 22.02
CA GLU A 362 -29.31 16.26 21.90
C GLU A 362 -27.78 16.16 21.99
N TYR A 363 -27.28 15.04 22.52
CA TYR A 363 -25.86 14.74 22.70
C TYR A 363 -25.34 13.74 21.66
N LEU A 364 -26.21 13.22 20.79
CA LEU A 364 -25.90 12.11 19.90
C LEU A 364 -26.07 12.51 18.44
N ASN A 365 -25.11 12.12 17.61
CA ASN A 365 -25.29 12.08 16.16
C ASN A 365 -25.49 10.64 15.71
N VAL A 366 -26.74 10.29 15.42
CA VAL A 366 -27.16 8.93 15.08
C VAL A 366 -27.37 8.80 13.57
N VAL A 367 -26.64 7.88 12.93
CA VAL A 367 -26.81 7.55 11.52
C VAL A 367 -27.22 6.09 11.40
N SER A 368 -28.29 5.82 10.66
CA SER A 368 -28.75 4.45 10.39
C SER A 368 -28.41 4.03 8.96
N PHE A 369 -27.97 2.79 8.80
CA PHE A 369 -27.60 2.22 7.51
C PHE A 369 -28.11 0.77 7.40
N GLU A 370 -28.76 0.45 6.30
CA GLU A 370 -29.21 -0.91 6.03
C GLU A 370 -28.14 -1.70 5.26
N VAL A 371 -27.77 -2.87 5.77
CA VAL A 371 -26.73 -3.71 5.18
C VAL A 371 -26.98 -5.18 5.48
N LYS A 372 -26.72 -6.05 4.50
CA LYS A 372 -26.80 -7.51 4.70
C LYS A 372 -25.84 -7.93 5.82
N LYS A 373 -26.34 -8.76 6.75
CA LYS A 373 -25.60 -9.18 7.95
C LYS A 373 -24.23 -9.75 7.59
N GLU A 374 -24.18 -10.67 6.62
CA GLU A 374 -22.96 -11.35 6.21
C GLU A 374 -21.94 -10.38 5.63
N LYS A 375 -22.40 -9.38 4.86
CA LYS A 375 -21.52 -8.38 4.26
C LYS A 375 -20.97 -7.39 5.28
N PHE A 376 -21.77 -7.05 6.29
CA PHE A 376 -21.28 -6.25 7.40
C PHE A 376 -20.29 -7.03 8.25
N GLU A 377 -20.58 -8.31 8.53
CA GLU A 377 -19.66 -9.21 9.24
C GLU A 377 -18.33 -9.36 8.50
N ASP A 378 -18.36 -9.58 7.18
CA ASP A 378 -17.16 -9.65 6.33
C ASP A 378 -16.30 -8.38 6.45
N TYR A 379 -16.95 -7.20 6.41
CA TYR A 379 -16.28 -5.91 6.53
C TYR A 379 -15.63 -5.75 7.91
N VAL A 380 -16.40 -5.93 9.00
CA VAL A 380 -15.88 -5.65 10.34
C VAL A 380 -14.89 -6.72 10.80
N MET A 381 -14.97 -7.95 10.29
CA MET A 381 -13.96 -8.99 10.54
C MET A 381 -12.72 -8.87 9.64
N GLY A 382 -12.67 -7.88 8.72
CA GLY A 382 -11.56 -7.72 7.79
C GLY A 382 -11.37 -8.91 6.84
N ILE A 383 -12.45 -9.64 6.53
CA ILE A 383 -12.42 -10.88 5.72
C ILE A 383 -12.37 -10.62 4.21
N ASP A 384 -12.30 -9.35 3.78
CA ASP A 384 -11.92 -9.06 2.40
C ASP A 384 -10.49 -9.58 2.15
N ALA A 385 -10.39 -10.65 1.35
CA ALA A 385 -9.17 -11.35 0.95
C ALA A 385 -8.15 -10.47 0.17
N ALA A 386 -8.32 -9.15 0.17
CA ALA A 386 -7.53 -8.16 -0.57
C ALA A 386 -6.88 -7.08 0.32
N THR A 387 -7.08 -7.07 1.64
CA THR A 387 -6.55 -5.98 2.50
C THR A 387 -5.26 -6.36 3.23
N GLN A 388 -4.13 -6.19 2.54
CA GLN A 388 -2.83 -5.93 3.17
C GLN A 388 -2.59 -4.44 3.49
N ASN A 389 -3.53 -3.54 3.14
CA ASN A 389 -3.37 -2.11 3.39
C ASN A 389 -4.57 -1.56 4.17
N GLY A 390 -4.37 -1.24 5.45
CA GLY A 390 -4.89 0.00 6.03
C GLY A 390 -5.84 -0.03 7.22
N HIS A 391 -6.45 -1.14 7.61
CA HIS A 391 -7.34 -1.18 8.79
C HIS A 391 -6.98 -2.33 9.72
N SER A 392 -6.37 -2.00 10.87
CA SER A 392 -6.10 -2.96 11.93
C SER A 392 -7.39 -3.21 12.71
N VAL A 393 -8.13 -4.25 12.34
CA VAL A 393 -9.25 -4.72 13.16
C VAL A 393 -8.67 -5.51 14.34
N THR A 394 -8.74 -4.96 15.55
CA THR A 394 -8.41 -5.72 16.76
C THR A 394 -9.62 -6.58 17.12
N VAL A 395 -9.62 -7.83 16.66
CA VAL A 395 -10.68 -8.80 16.98
C VAL A 395 -10.41 -9.41 18.36
N ILE A 396 -11.25 -9.09 19.35
CA ILE A 396 -11.28 -9.85 20.61
C ILE A 396 -12.25 -11.03 20.42
N LYS A 397 -11.79 -12.13 19.79
CA LYS A 397 -12.54 -13.39 19.69
C LYS A 397 -11.68 -14.59 20.07
N ARG A 398 -12.35 -15.63 20.57
CA ARG A 398 -11.76 -16.92 20.98
C ARG A 398 -10.73 -17.45 19.97
N GLN A 399 -9.57 -17.81 20.52
CA GLN A 399 -8.38 -18.35 19.85
C GLN A 399 -8.63 -19.52 18.89
N ASP A 400 -9.77 -20.21 18.96
CA ASP A 400 -10.00 -21.48 18.27
C ASP A 400 -10.04 -21.35 16.74
N LYS A 401 -10.69 -20.30 16.19
CA LYS A 401 -10.73 -20.09 14.72
C LYS A 401 -9.42 -19.53 14.16
N GLU A 402 -8.66 -18.79 14.95
CA GLU A 402 -7.33 -18.30 14.55
C GLU A 402 -6.29 -19.42 14.58
N ILE A 403 -6.35 -20.32 15.57
CA ILE A 403 -5.52 -21.51 15.64
C ILE A 403 -5.80 -22.40 14.43
N GLU A 404 -7.06 -22.61 14.05
CA GLU A 404 -7.40 -23.43 12.88
C GLU A 404 -6.86 -22.82 11.57
N ARG A 405 -6.99 -21.50 11.40
CA ARG A 405 -6.47 -20.78 10.22
C ARG A 405 -4.93 -20.68 10.22
N ALA A 406 -4.31 -20.47 11.38
CA ALA A 406 -2.85 -20.48 11.54
C ALA A 406 -2.30 -21.88 11.21
N ASN A 407 -2.95 -22.94 11.68
CA ASN A 407 -2.62 -24.31 11.34
C ASN A 407 -2.76 -24.58 9.83
N GLN A 408 -3.77 -24.02 9.18
CA GLN A 408 -3.91 -24.12 7.73
C GLN A 408 -2.78 -23.40 6.98
N LYS A 409 -2.42 -22.17 7.38
CA LYS A 409 -1.27 -21.45 6.82
C LYS A 409 0.07 -22.18 7.08
N VAL A 410 0.26 -22.74 8.27
CA VAL A 410 1.44 -23.55 8.60
C VAL A 410 1.52 -24.76 7.68
N ARG A 411 0.41 -25.48 7.45
CA ARG A 411 0.38 -26.60 6.49
C ARG A 411 0.71 -26.17 5.07
N GLU A 412 0.20 -25.01 4.61
CA GLU A 412 0.52 -24.48 3.28
C GLU A 412 2.00 -24.11 3.15
N ILE A 413 2.58 -23.47 4.16
CA ILE A 413 4.01 -23.13 4.20
C ILE A 413 4.86 -24.40 4.22
N GLN A 414 4.50 -25.40 5.03
CA GLN A 414 5.16 -26.70 5.06
C GLN A 414 5.11 -27.41 3.70
N ASN A 415 3.95 -27.39 3.03
CA ASN A 415 3.80 -27.96 1.68
C ASN A 415 4.65 -27.22 0.64
N LYS A 416 4.75 -25.88 0.71
CA LYS A 416 5.62 -25.09 -0.17
C LYS A 416 7.10 -25.36 0.11
N LEU A 417 7.48 -25.48 1.37
CA LEU A 417 8.85 -25.79 1.79
C LEU A 417 9.25 -27.18 1.30
N GLN A 418 8.38 -28.18 1.47
CA GLN A 418 8.61 -29.53 0.96
C GLN A 418 8.80 -29.55 -0.55
N ARG A 419 7.91 -28.90 -1.33
CA ARG A 419 8.07 -28.80 -2.80
C ARG A 419 9.38 -28.13 -3.21
N THR A 420 9.80 -27.10 -2.48
CA THR A 420 11.07 -26.42 -2.75
C THR A 420 12.26 -27.33 -2.44
N GLN A 421 12.20 -28.09 -1.34
CA GLN A 421 13.21 -29.08 -0.99
C GLN A 421 13.27 -30.21 -2.02
N ASP A 422 12.12 -30.68 -2.53
CA ASP A 422 12.05 -31.71 -3.58
C ASP A 422 12.70 -31.24 -4.89
N VAL A 423 12.45 -29.98 -5.29
CA VAL A 423 13.09 -29.36 -6.45
C VAL A 423 14.60 -29.21 -6.26
N LEU A 424 15.04 -28.75 -5.09
CA LEU A 424 16.47 -28.62 -4.77
C LEU A 424 17.18 -29.98 -4.73
N HIS A 425 16.52 -31.01 -4.18
CA HIS A 425 17.05 -32.37 -4.15
C HIS A 425 17.19 -32.93 -5.58
N SER A 426 16.17 -32.75 -6.41
CA SER A 426 16.18 -33.16 -7.82
C SER A 426 17.28 -32.43 -8.62
N ALA A 427 17.44 -31.11 -8.40
CA ALA A 427 18.48 -30.32 -9.05
C ALA A 427 19.89 -30.76 -8.64
N ARG A 428 20.11 -31.14 -7.37
CA ARG A 428 21.39 -31.68 -6.90
C ARG A 428 21.74 -33.01 -7.56
N GLY A 429 20.76 -33.91 -7.69
CA GLY A 429 20.92 -35.16 -8.45
C GLY A 429 21.31 -34.88 -9.90
N LEU A 430 20.54 -34.04 -10.58
CA LEU A 430 20.79 -33.70 -11.98
C LEU A 430 22.19 -33.09 -12.23
N ILE A 431 22.64 -32.19 -11.36
CA ILE A 431 23.98 -31.60 -11.46
C ILE A 431 25.06 -32.69 -11.37
N MET A 432 24.87 -33.67 -10.48
CA MET A 432 25.81 -34.79 -10.33
C MET A 432 25.91 -35.64 -11.60
N GLU A 433 24.77 -35.96 -12.20
CA GLU A 433 24.73 -36.73 -13.44
C GLU A 433 25.40 -35.97 -14.59
N LEU A 434 25.12 -34.65 -14.72
CA LEU A 434 25.73 -33.80 -15.74
C LEU A 434 27.25 -33.66 -15.57
N LEU A 435 27.73 -33.54 -14.34
CA LEU A 435 29.18 -33.52 -14.05
C LEU A 435 29.84 -34.85 -14.43
N THR A 436 29.19 -35.96 -14.12
CA THR A 436 29.65 -37.31 -14.49
C THR A 436 29.70 -37.49 -16.00
N TYR A 437 28.63 -37.11 -16.70
CA TYR A 437 28.57 -37.14 -18.15
C TYR A 437 29.67 -36.28 -18.77
N TYR A 438 29.88 -35.07 -18.24
CA TYR A 438 30.95 -34.18 -18.71
C TYR A 438 32.33 -34.82 -18.53
N ASP A 439 32.65 -35.39 -17.36
CA ASP A 439 33.92 -36.09 -17.10
C ASP A 439 34.15 -37.22 -18.10
N LEU A 440 33.15 -38.09 -18.27
CA LEU A 440 33.22 -39.25 -19.17
C LEU A 440 33.23 -38.86 -20.66
N SER A 441 32.58 -37.76 -21.05
CA SER A 441 32.56 -37.31 -22.45
C SER A 441 33.94 -36.85 -22.95
N ARG A 442 34.85 -36.54 -22.03
CA ARG A 442 36.20 -36.05 -22.35
C ARG A 442 37.23 -37.16 -22.54
N ASN A 443 36.92 -38.38 -22.10
CA ASN A 443 37.77 -39.52 -22.34
C ASN A 443 37.39 -40.16 -23.70
N PRO A 444 38.31 -40.22 -24.68
CA PRO A 444 38.03 -40.79 -26.00
C PRO A 444 37.50 -42.22 -25.95
N ASP A 445 37.89 -43.00 -24.94
CA ASP A 445 37.48 -44.40 -24.77
C ASP A 445 36.02 -44.54 -24.32
N THR A 446 35.49 -43.56 -23.59
CA THR A 446 34.10 -43.60 -23.08
C THR A 446 33.14 -42.74 -23.90
N SER A 447 33.64 -41.68 -24.55
CA SER A 447 32.83 -40.68 -25.26
C SER A 447 31.99 -41.21 -26.44
N LYS A 448 32.43 -42.30 -27.10
CA LYS A 448 31.80 -42.76 -28.35
C LYS A 448 30.44 -43.42 -28.18
N ASN A 449 30.16 -43.95 -26.98
CA ASN A 449 28.93 -44.67 -26.66
C ASN A 449 28.32 -44.19 -25.33
N LEU A 450 28.57 -42.92 -24.97
CA LEU A 450 28.12 -42.35 -23.71
C LEU A 450 26.72 -41.76 -23.85
N ASP A 451 25.78 -42.29 -23.06
CA ASP A 451 24.43 -41.76 -22.94
C ASP A 451 24.15 -41.34 -21.49
N TRP A 452 23.24 -40.38 -21.32
CA TRP A 452 22.83 -39.82 -20.03
C TRP A 452 21.32 -39.85 -19.90
N ASN A 453 20.86 -40.14 -18.68
CA ASN A 453 19.46 -40.20 -18.28
C ASN A 453 18.61 -41.04 -19.25
N ILE A 454 18.94 -42.34 -19.32
CA ILE A 454 18.15 -43.27 -20.13
C ILE A 454 17.10 -43.94 -19.27
N ALA A 455 15.85 -43.72 -19.64
CA ALA A 455 14.70 -44.44 -19.10
C ALA A 455 14.34 -45.65 -19.99
N GLN A 456 14.47 -46.87 -19.45
CA GLN A 456 14.04 -48.10 -20.11
C GLN A 456 13.29 -49.01 -19.12
N ASN A 457 12.15 -49.59 -19.54
CA ASN A 457 11.37 -50.53 -18.72
C ASN A 457 11.01 -50.00 -17.31
N LYS A 458 10.70 -48.69 -17.20
CA LYS A 458 10.43 -47.97 -15.92
C LYS A 458 11.65 -47.86 -14.99
N HIS A 459 12.85 -48.14 -15.49
CA HIS A 459 14.10 -47.92 -14.79
C HIS A 459 14.87 -46.78 -15.47
N GLU A 460 15.34 -45.83 -14.67
CA GLU A 460 16.22 -44.76 -15.09
C GLU A 460 17.67 -45.14 -14.74
N ILE A 461 18.57 -44.97 -15.70
CA ILE A 461 20.02 -45.09 -15.52
C ILE A 461 20.63 -43.74 -15.79
N ASP A 462 21.35 -43.23 -14.79
CA ASP A 462 21.91 -41.88 -14.80
C ASP A 462 22.90 -41.71 -15.95
N VAL A 463 23.84 -42.65 -16.11
CA VAL A 463 24.82 -42.63 -17.20
C VAL A 463 25.11 -44.06 -17.68
N THR A 464 25.30 -44.26 -18.98
CA THR A 464 25.78 -45.55 -19.51
C THR A 464 26.81 -45.36 -20.60
N TYR A 465 27.76 -46.28 -20.70
CA TYR A 465 28.72 -46.31 -21.80
C TYR A 465 29.28 -47.70 -22.04
N VAL A 466 29.82 -47.94 -23.23
CA VAL A 466 30.47 -49.20 -23.60
C VAL A 466 31.98 -49.01 -23.58
N ARG A 467 32.69 -49.85 -22.82
CA ARG A 467 34.16 -49.88 -22.79
C ARG A 467 34.73 -50.56 -24.03
N ASN A 468 36.04 -50.37 -24.25
CA ASN A 468 36.78 -50.99 -25.36
C ASN A 468 36.79 -52.53 -25.33
N ASP A 469 36.43 -53.16 -24.21
CA ASP A 469 36.31 -54.62 -24.03
C ASP A 469 34.86 -55.13 -24.20
N ASP A 470 34.00 -54.32 -24.83
CA ASP A 470 32.57 -54.57 -25.03
C ASP A 470 31.73 -54.70 -23.73
N THR A 471 32.28 -54.30 -22.58
CA THR A 471 31.52 -54.23 -21.32
C THR A 471 30.64 -52.99 -21.29
N VAL A 472 29.34 -53.18 -21.02
CA VAL A 472 28.40 -52.08 -20.83
C VAL A 472 28.38 -51.65 -19.37
N ILE A 473 28.63 -50.37 -19.14
CA ILE A 473 28.71 -49.75 -17.81
C ILE A 473 27.40 -49.04 -17.51
N PHE A 474 26.81 -49.37 -16.37
CA PHE A 474 25.61 -48.74 -15.83
C PHE A 474 26.00 -47.88 -14.63
N GLY A 475 26.09 -46.57 -14.86
CA GLY A 475 26.48 -45.58 -13.88
C GLY A 475 25.28 -45.10 -13.05
N GLU A 476 25.47 -45.05 -11.73
CA GLU A 476 24.55 -44.41 -10.79
C GLU A 476 25.31 -43.30 -10.03
N CYS A 477 24.76 -42.10 -10.02
CA CYS A 477 25.35 -40.90 -9.44
C CYS A 477 24.72 -40.61 -8.07
N LYS A 478 25.56 -40.48 -7.04
CA LYS A 478 25.10 -40.14 -5.68
C LYS A 478 25.95 -39.01 -5.13
N VAL A 479 25.33 -38.07 -4.42
CA VAL A 479 26.08 -36.97 -3.80
C VAL A 479 27.03 -37.53 -2.73
N SER A 480 26.54 -38.40 -1.86
CA SER A 480 27.29 -38.92 -0.72
C SER A 480 26.95 -40.37 -0.43
N ALA A 481 27.97 -41.20 -0.18
CA ALA A 481 27.78 -42.56 0.29
C ALA A 481 27.13 -42.60 1.69
N LYS A 482 27.37 -41.59 2.52
CA LYS A 482 26.90 -41.49 3.91
C LYS A 482 25.38 -41.43 4.04
N THR A 483 24.74 -40.70 3.14
CA THR A 483 23.29 -40.46 3.16
C THR A 483 22.53 -41.41 2.23
N THR A 484 23.24 -42.31 1.56
CA THR A 484 22.68 -43.25 0.58
C THR A 484 22.51 -44.63 1.21
N ASP A 485 21.34 -45.25 1.04
CA ASP A 485 21.17 -46.69 1.31
C ASP A 485 21.89 -47.51 0.22
N LEU A 486 23.19 -47.72 0.40
CA LEU A 486 24.04 -48.40 -0.58
C LEU A 486 23.59 -49.84 -0.87
N ASP A 487 23.05 -50.57 0.10
CA ASP A 487 22.58 -51.95 -0.12
C ASP A 487 21.34 -51.95 -1.03
N GLY A 488 20.41 -51.03 -0.78
CA GLY A 488 19.23 -50.81 -1.60
C GLY A 488 19.58 -50.37 -3.02
N GLU A 489 20.47 -49.38 -3.17
CA GLU A 489 20.86 -48.85 -4.47
C GLU A 489 21.65 -49.85 -5.31
N MET A 490 22.57 -50.61 -4.72
CA MET A 490 23.26 -51.69 -5.44
C MET A 490 22.29 -52.78 -5.90
N LYS A 491 21.33 -53.15 -5.05
CA LYS A 491 20.29 -54.11 -5.42
C LYS A 491 19.42 -53.58 -6.57
N ASN A 492 19.05 -52.29 -6.52
CA ASN A 492 18.28 -51.64 -7.58
C ASN A 492 19.08 -51.64 -8.88
N LEU A 493 20.33 -51.19 -8.87
CA LEU A 493 21.18 -51.16 -10.06
C LEU A 493 21.35 -52.56 -10.69
N VAL A 494 21.56 -53.60 -9.88
CA VAL A 494 21.57 -55.00 -10.36
C VAL A 494 20.26 -55.38 -11.06
N ASN A 495 19.12 -55.00 -10.50
CA ASN A 495 17.83 -55.25 -11.14
C ASN A 495 17.67 -54.46 -12.46
N LYS A 496 18.09 -53.19 -12.49
CA LYS A 496 18.08 -52.36 -13.71
C LYS A 496 18.92 -53.05 -14.82
N MET A 497 20.13 -53.50 -14.49
CA MET A 497 21.03 -54.19 -15.42
C MET A 497 20.46 -55.52 -15.96
N LYS A 498 19.86 -56.34 -15.09
CA LYS A 498 19.25 -57.62 -15.50
C LYS A 498 18.10 -57.43 -16.50
N ASN A 499 17.34 -56.34 -16.33
CA ASN A 499 16.17 -56.04 -17.15
C ASN A 499 16.49 -55.16 -18.37
N TRP A 500 17.77 -54.82 -18.59
CA TRP A 500 18.19 -53.98 -19.70
C TRP A 500 18.12 -54.70 -21.05
N GLN A 501 17.68 -54.00 -22.09
CA GLN A 501 17.58 -54.52 -23.46
C GLN A 501 18.32 -53.61 -24.45
N PRO A 502 19.09 -54.16 -25.41
CA PRO A 502 19.27 -55.59 -25.69
C PRO A 502 20.09 -56.32 -24.63
N ASN A 503 19.97 -57.65 -24.57
CA ASN A 503 20.78 -58.45 -23.65
C ASN A 503 22.25 -58.47 -24.12
N VAL A 504 23.03 -57.57 -23.55
CA VAL A 504 24.48 -57.44 -23.75
C VAL A 504 25.23 -58.40 -22.81
N GLY A 505 26.36 -58.94 -23.28
CA GLY A 505 27.09 -60.02 -22.60
C GLY A 505 27.63 -59.64 -21.22
N ASN A 506 28.51 -58.63 -21.15
CA ASN A 506 29.12 -58.21 -19.89
C ASN A 506 28.48 -56.90 -19.41
N LYS A 507 27.88 -56.93 -18.21
CA LYS A 507 27.25 -55.75 -17.58
C LYS A 507 27.97 -55.42 -16.27
N MET A 508 28.37 -54.17 -16.12
CA MET A 508 29.01 -53.70 -14.91
C MET A 508 28.32 -52.46 -14.36
N GLY A 509 27.88 -52.51 -13.11
CA GLY A 509 27.36 -51.35 -12.39
C GLY A 509 28.51 -50.52 -11.84
N HIS A 510 28.42 -49.21 -11.91
CA HIS A 510 29.45 -48.29 -11.41
C HIS A 510 28.80 -47.16 -10.62
N PHE A 511 29.40 -46.77 -9.50
CA PHE A 511 28.90 -45.67 -8.69
C PHE A 511 29.80 -44.45 -8.82
N PHE A 512 29.20 -43.28 -9.02
CA PHE A 512 29.88 -42.00 -9.02
C PHE A 512 29.45 -41.22 -7.79
N PHE A 513 30.39 -40.96 -6.89
CA PHE A 513 30.15 -40.16 -5.69
C PHE A 513 30.69 -38.74 -5.86
N PHE A 514 30.04 -37.75 -5.27
CA PHE A 514 30.66 -36.42 -5.15
C PHE A 514 31.67 -36.41 -4.02
N ASP A 515 31.23 -36.82 -2.84
CA ASP A 515 32.03 -36.81 -1.62
C ASP A 515 32.99 -38.00 -1.59
N GLU A 516 34.16 -37.79 -1.02
CA GLU A 516 35.11 -38.85 -0.72
C GLU A 516 34.52 -39.82 0.32
N LEU A 517 34.74 -41.12 0.12
CA LEU A 517 34.27 -42.16 1.03
C LEU A 517 35.27 -42.33 2.18
N SER A 518 34.78 -42.34 3.41
CA SER A 518 35.58 -42.72 4.57
C SER A 518 36.00 -44.19 4.53
N GLU A 519 37.04 -44.57 5.27
CA GLU A 519 37.53 -45.95 5.31
C GLU A 519 36.44 -46.98 5.65
N THR A 520 35.51 -46.64 6.53
CA THR A 520 34.39 -47.49 6.91
C THR A 520 33.38 -47.66 5.78
N GLU A 521 33.11 -46.59 5.02
CA GLU A 521 32.23 -46.61 3.85
C GLU A 521 32.85 -47.41 2.71
N VAL A 522 34.17 -47.29 2.49
CA VAL A 522 34.91 -48.11 1.53
C VAL A 522 34.85 -49.58 1.89
N ALA A 523 35.05 -49.93 3.17
CA ALA A 523 34.93 -51.31 3.64
C ALA A 523 33.50 -51.86 3.43
N ASN A 524 32.48 -51.05 3.70
CA ASN A 524 31.08 -51.41 3.48
C ASN A 524 30.75 -51.58 1.98
N TYR A 525 31.18 -50.64 1.13
CA TYR A 525 31.02 -50.70 -0.32
C TYR A 525 31.63 -52.00 -0.86
N ASN A 526 32.86 -52.34 -0.46
CA ASN A 526 33.53 -53.57 -0.89
C ASN A 526 32.83 -54.85 -0.43
N LYS A 527 32.24 -54.84 0.77
CA LYS A 527 31.44 -55.96 1.28
C LYS A 527 30.15 -56.12 0.45
N LEU A 528 29.44 -55.04 0.16
CA LEU A 528 28.19 -55.05 -0.60
C LEU A 528 28.42 -55.38 -2.09
N LYS A 529 29.50 -54.86 -2.68
CA LYS A 529 29.98 -55.20 -4.02
C LYS A 529 30.12 -56.71 -4.21
N LYS A 530 30.77 -57.40 -3.26
CA LYS A 530 30.90 -58.88 -3.27
C LYS A 530 29.56 -59.59 -3.11
N LYS A 531 28.66 -59.05 -2.29
CA LYS A 531 27.32 -59.63 -2.04
C LYS A 531 26.44 -59.61 -3.29
N HIS A 532 26.48 -58.52 -4.06
CA HIS A 532 25.56 -58.26 -5.17
C HIS A 532 26.09 -58.64 -6.55
N SER A 533 27.41 -58.77 -6.72
CA SER A 533 28.02 -59.23 -7.97
C SER A 533 27.76 -60.73 -8.17
N ARG A 534 27.06 -61.12 -9.24
CA ARG A 534 26.77 -62.53 -9.58
C ARG A 534 26.65 -62.73 -11.08
N GLY A 535 27.37 -63.72 -11.61
CA GLY A 535 27.28 -64.12 -13.02
C GLY A 535 27.80 -63.04 -13.97
N ASP A 536 26.98 -62.70 -14.96
CA ASP A 536 27.19 -61.68 -16.00
C ASP A 536 26.98 -60.24 -15.52
N VAL A 537 26.52 -60.07 -14.27
CA VAL A 537 26.26 -58.76 -13.66
C VAL A 537 27.21 -58.53 -12.48
N VAL A 538 28.11 -57.57 -12.63
CA VAL A 538 29.15 -57.25 -11.64
C VAL A 538 28.98 -55.81 -11.15
N ILE A 539 29.13 -55.56 -9.84
CA ILE A 539 29.33 -54.21 -9.33
C ILE A 539 30.82 -53.91 -9.38
N GLY A 540 31.18 -52.87 -10.13
CA GLY A 540 32.54 -52.40 -10.32
C GLY A 540 33.05 -51.53 -9.17
N GLU A 541 34.14 -50.80 -9.44
CA GLU A 541 34.62 -49.76 -8.53
C GLU A 541 33.66 -48.56 -8.49
N TYR A 542 34.05 -47.56 -7.71
CA TYR A 542 33.41 -46.26 -7.67
C TYR A 542 34.43 -45.17 -8.02
N ASP A 543 33.93 -44.01 -8.43
CA ASP A 543 34.71 -42.81 -8.68
C ASP A 543 34.26 -41.66 -7.76
N VAL A 544 35.20 -40.80 -7.35
CA VAL A 544 34.91 -39.57 -6.58
C VAL A 544 35.10 -38.35 -7.49
N LEU A 545 33.99 -37.72 -7.88
CA LEU A 545 34.01 -36.60 -8.84
C LEU A 545 34.63 -35.33 -8.27
N SER A 546 34.47 -35.05 -6.98
CA SER A 546 35.05 -33.84 -6.37
C SER A 546 36.58 -33.84 -6.48
N GLU A 547 37.23 -34.99 -6.33
CA GLU A 547 38.67 -35.15 -6.54
C GLU A 547 39.05 -34.91 -7.99
N LYS A 548 38.34 -35.53 -8.94
CA LYS A 548 38.61 -35.35 -10.38
C LYS A 548 38.48 -33.88 -10.79
N ILE A 549 37.42 -33.21 -10.35
CA ILE A 549 37.20 -31.76 -10.57
C ILE A 549 38.30 -30.94 -9.90
N TYR A 550 38.69 -31.31 -8.67
CA TYR A 550 39.74 -30.62 -7.94
C TYR A 550 41.09 -30.68 -8.66
N TRP A 551 41.40 -31.75 -9.39
CA TRP A 551 42.67 -31.90 -10.10
C TRP A 551 42.66 -31.43 -11.56
N ASP A 552 41.50 -31.23 -12.16
CA ASP A 552 41.37 -30.80 -13.56
C ASP A 552 41.78 -29.33 -13.79
N GLN A 553 42.81 -29.10 -14.60
CA GLN A 553 43.34 -27.77 -14.89
C GLN A 553 42.34 -26.84 -15.62
N ASN A 554 41.46 -27.39 -16.45
CA ASN A 554 40.42 -26.62 -17.13
C ASN A 554 39.35 -26.15 -16.13
N TRP A 555 39.02 -26.96 -15.12
CA TRP A 555 38.12 -26.55 -14.02
C TRP A 555 38.80 -25.59 -13.06
N LYS A 556 40.07 -25.80 -12.67
CA LYS A 556 40.83 -24.87 -11.81
C LYS A 556 40.87 -23.44 -12.36
N SER A 557 40.93 -23.28 -13.69
CA SER A 557 41.00 -21.96 -14.35
C SER A 557 39.65 -21.21 -14.44
N LYS A 558 38.51 -21.88 -14.25
CA LYS A 558 37.17 -21.28 -14.43
C LYS A 558 36.19 -21.47 -13.26
N ALA A 559 36.38 -22.47 -12.40
CA ALA A 559 35.41 -22.88 -11.39
C ALA A 559 35.69 -22.33 -9.99
N ARG A 560 36.97 -22.16 -9.59
CA ARG A 560 37.33 -21.66 -8.25
C ARG A 560 36.79 -20.25 -8.00
N ASP A 561 36.75 -19.39 -9.02
CA ASP A 561 36.23 -18.02 -8.86
C ASP A 561 34.70 -17.92 -8.93
N LYS A 562 34.01 -18.88 -9.55
CA LYS A 562 32.55 -18.84 -9.73
C LYS A 562 31.77 -19.62 -8.67
N LEU A 563 32.28 -20.76 -8.20
CA LEU A 563 31.63 -21.52 -7.13
C LEU A 563 31.79 -20.84 -5.75
N ASP A 564 32.98 -20.27 -5.46
CA ASP A 564 33.19 -19.45 -4.24
C ASP A 564 32.28 -18.21 -4.23
N TYR A 565 32.04 -17.61 -5.41
CA TYR A 565 31.16 -16.46 -5.54
C TYR A 565 29.70 -16.83 -5.30
N ILE A 566 29.23 -17.96 -5.85
CA ILE A 566 27.86 -18.47 -5.64
C ILE A 566 27.63 -18.91 -4.18
N LEU A 567 28.63 -19.53 -3.55
CA LEU A 567 28.53 -19.96 -2.15
C LEU A 567 28.60 -18.78 -1.16
N LYS A 568 29.47 -17.78 -1.41
CA LYS A 568 29.54 -16.53 -0.60
C LYS A 568 28.33 -15.59 -0.78
N TYR A 569 27.60 -15.69 -1.89
CA TYR A 569 26.43 -14.84 -2.15
C TYR A 569 25.18 -15.30 -1.37
N ASN A 570 25.12 -16.56 -0.93
CA ASN A 570 23.99 -17.08 -0.16
C ASN A 570 24.09 -16.85 1.35
N ASP A 571 25.30 -16.69 1.90
CA ASP A 571 25.50 -16.39 3.34
C ASP A 571 25.23 -14.91 3.72
N LYS A 572 24.96 -14.04 2.74
CA LYS A 572 24.62 -12.62 2.97
C LYS A 572 23.11 -12.31 2.93
N LYS A 573 22.24 -13.33 2.85
CA LYS A 573 20.78 -13.14 2.73
C LYS A 573 19.92 -14.08 3.59
N ILE A 574 20.48 -14.61 4.68
CA ILE A 574 19.75 -15.11 5.86
C ILE A 574 20.25 -14.28 7.04
#